data_AF-A0A5N6UDF2-F1
#
_entry.id   AF-A0A5N6UDF2-F1
#
_cell.length_a   1.000
_cell.length_b   1.000
_cell.length_c   1.000
_cell.angle_alpha   90.00
_cell.angle_beta   90.00
_cell.angle_gamma   90.00
#
_symmetry.space_group_name_H-M   'P 1'
#
loop_
_entity.id
_entity.type
_entity.pdbx_description
1 polymer ?
#
loop_
_entity_poly.entity_id
_entity_poly.type
_entity_poly.pdbx_seq_one_letter_code
_entity_poly.pdbx_strand_id
1 'polypeptide(L)'
;MGWLLNCAWLCITSASCLYPAQLTLALVQANHPDFIPASYHVYLLYMFFALVFLTVNLPIALKYLGHILSAAVFMLNGSDTYFLITLLIRATPKQSAQVAFIEFVNETGWASDGWVFFVGLLPAAAVLGVFDSATHLTDELENPSRQVPLVLLGSLGLSITVGIPMVLVY
;
A
#
# COMPACT_ATOMS: atom_id res chain seq x y z
N MET A 1 -9.25 12.64 20.92
CA MET A 1 -8.92 12.23 19.54
C MET A 1 -7.52 11.65 19.38
N GLY A 2 -6.49 12.10 20.12
CA GLY A 2 -5.13 11.57 19.98
C GLY A 2 -4.96 10.05 20.25
N TRP A 3 -5.55 9.50 21.31
CA TRP A 3 -5.31 8.10 21.70
C TRP A 3 -5.77 7.07 20.67
N LEU A 4 -6.97 7.23 20.10
CA LEU A 4 -7.49 6.31 19.06
C LEU A 4 -6.66 6.38 17.77
N LEU A 5 -6.23 7.59 17.39
CA LEU A 5 -5.35 7.78 16.23
C LEU A 5 -3.99 7.11 16.45
N ASN A 6 -3.41 7.24 17.64
CA ASN A 6 -2.17 6.55 18.00
C ASN A 6 -2.33 5.02 17.96
N CYS A 7 -3.45 4.48 18.47
CA CYS A 7 -3.75 3.05 18.34
C CYS A 7 -3.83 2.61 16.87
N ALA A 8 -4.46 3.41 16.01
CA ALA A 8 -4.52 3.13 14.58
C ALA A 8 -3.12 3.11 13.94
N TRP A 9 -2.26 4.09 14.27
CA TRP A 9 -0.87 4.12 13.80
C TRP A 9 -0.07 2.90 14.25
N LEU A 10 -0.23 2.43 15.50
CA LEU A 10 0.41 1.20 15.97
C LEU A 10 -0.05 -0.05 15.19
N CYS A 11 -1.34 -0.15 14.89
CA CYS A 11 -1.87 -1.25 14.08
C CYS A 11 -1.33 -1.20 12.64
N ILE A 12 -1.22 0.00 12.05
CA ILE A 12 -0.65 0.19 10.71
C ILE A 12 0.82 -0.24 10.71
N THR A 13 1.63 0.18 11.69
CA THR A 13 3.04 -0.21 11.79
C THR A 13 3.21 -1.73 11.89
N SER A 14 2.35 -2.40 12.66
CA SER A 14 2.34 -3.87 12.72
C SER A 14 2.01 -4.48 11.34
N ALA A 15 0.97 -3.99 10.66
CA ALA A 15 0.62 -4.46 9.32
C ALA A 15 1.75 -4.23 8.30
N SER A 16 2.48 -3.11 8.38
CA SER A 16 3.61 -2.81 7.51
C SER A 16 4.74 -3.83 7.60
N CYS A 17 4.93 -4.50 8.74
CA CYS A 17 5.92 -5.59 8.89
C CYS A 17 5.41 -6.91 8.30
N LEU A 18 4.10 -7.12 8.27
CA LEU A 18 3.47 -8.34 7.79
C LEU A 18 3.52 -8.47 6.26
N TYR A 19 3.24 -7.39 5.52
CA TYR A 19 3.27 -7.39 4.06
C TYR A 19 4.60 -7.87 3.45
N PRO A 20 5.77 -7.32 3.80
CA PRO A 20 7.04 -7.77 3.24
C PRO A 20 7.38 -9.20 3.66
N ALA A 21 6.96 -9.65 4.86
CA ALA A 21 7.10 -11.05 5.28
C ALA A 21 6.31 -12.00 4.38
N GLN A 22 5.04 -11.67 4.09
CA GLN A 22 4.18 -12.45 3.20
C GLN A 22 4.68 -12.43 1.76
N LEU A 23 5.06 -11.26 1.23
CA LEU A 23 5.60 -11.12 -0.11
C LEU A 23 6.91 -11.91 -0.27
N THR A 24 7.78 -11.88 0.73
CA THR A 24 9.03 -12.66 0.71
C THR A 24 8.73 -14.17 0.65
N LEU A 25 7.77 -14.66 1.43
CA LEU A 25 7.38 -16.08 1.37
C LEU A 25 6.72 -16.45 0.04
N ALA A 26 5.87 -15.58 -0.51
CA ALA A 26 5.29 -15.79 -1.82
C ALA A 26 6.37 -15.91 -2.91
N LEU A 27 7.42 -15.08 -2.83
CA LEU A 27 8.58 -15.18 -3.73
C LEU A 27 9.34 -16.50 -3.55
N VAL A 28 9.53 -16.95 -2.30
CA VAL A 28 10.18 -18.25 -2.03
C VAL A 28 9.36 -19.39 -2.63
N GLN A 29 8.03 -19.42 -2.42
CA GLN A 29 7.15 -20.43 -3.01
C GLN A 29 7.17 -20.42 -4.54
N ALA A 30 7.21 -19.23 -5.15
CA ALA A 30 7.26 -19.10 -6.60
C ALA A 30 8.54 -19.71 -7.20
N ASN A 31 9.65 -19.71 -6.45
CA ASN A 31 10.93 -20.30 -6.87
C ASN A 31 11.10 -21.76 -6.41
N HIS A 32 10.40 -22.18 -5.36
CA HIS A 32 10.46 -23.52 -4.78
C HIS A 32 9.03 -24.05 -4.56
N PRO A 33 8.40 -24.65 -5.59
CA PRO A 33 6.99 -25.08 -5.51
C PRO A 33 6.72 -26.12 -4.42
N ASP A 34 7.72 -26.93 -4.06
CA ASP A 34 7.61 -27.96 -3.02
C ASP A 34 7.67 -27.38 -1.59
N PHE A 35 7.99 -26.09 -1.44
CA PHE A 35 8.05 -25.43 -0.15
C PHE A 35 6.64 -25.06 0.33
N ILE A 36 6.22 -25.64 1.45
CA ILE A 36 4.95 -25.33 2.12
C ILE A 36 5.23 -24.34 3.26
N PRO A 37 4.76 -23.07 3.18
CA PRO A 37 4.98 -22.09 4.22
C PRO A 37 4.19 -22.46 5.47
N ALA A 38 4.91 -22.73 6.56
CA ALA A 38 4.33 -22.77 7.89
C ALA A 38 4.17 -21.37 8.49
N SER A 39 3.23 -21.19 9.40
CA SER A 39 2.95 -19.90 10.06
C SER A 39 4.16 -19.32 10.80
N TYR A 40 5.07 -20.17 11.32
CA TYR A 40 6.28 -19.69 11.97
C TYR A 40 7.28 -19.05 10.99
N HIS A 41 7.29 -19.42 9.71
CA HIS A 41 8.12 -18.75 8.71
C HIS A 41 7.69 -17.29 8.54
N VAL A 42 6.37 -17.05 8.48
CA VAL A 42 5.81 -15.69 8.39
C VAL A 42 6.21 -14.89 9.64
N TYR A 43 6.09 -15.50 10.82
CA TYR A 43 6.45 -14.84 12.08
C TYR A 43 7.94 -14.48 12.16
N LEU A 44 8.84 -15.37 11.76
CA LEU A 44 10.28 -15.10 11.77
C LEU A 44 10.65 -13.95 10.81
N LEU A 45 10.06 -13.93 9.61
CA LEU A 45 10.25 -12.84 8.67
C LEU A 45 9.64 -11.53 9.17
N TYR A 46 8.47 -11.58 9.81
CA TYR A 46 7.86 -10.44 10.47
C TYR A 46 8.82 -9.82 11.50
N MET A 47 9.40 -10.65 12.38
CA MET A 47 10.36 -10.20 13.39
C MET A 47 11.61 -9.61 12.74
N PHE A 48 12.10 -10.21 11.66
CA PHE A 48 13.22 -9.69 10.90
C PHE A 48 12.92 -8.29 10.33
N PHE A 49 11.80 -8.11 9.62
CA PHE A 49 11.42 -6.80 9.07
C PHE A 49 11.15 -5.76 10.15
N ALA A 50 10.55 -6.15 11.29
CA ALA A 50 10.36 -5.27 12.43
C ALA A 50 11.70 -4.73 12.97
N LEU A 51 12.72 -5.59 13.08
CA LEU A 51 14.06 -5.17 13.49
C LEU A 51 14.70 -4.25 12.44
N VAL A 52 14.57 -4.56 11.15
CA VAL A 52 15.07 -3.70 10.07
C VAL A 52 14.42 -2.32 10.13
N PHE A 53 13.10 -2.23 10.25
CA PHE A 53 12.38 -0.96 10.33
C PHE A 53 12.73 -0.18 11.59
N LEU A 54 12.97 -0.87 12.71
CA LEU A 54 13.47 -0.22 13.92
C LEU A 54 14.81 0.50 13.67
N THR A 55 15.73 -0.09 12.88
CA THR A 55 17.02 0.56 12.61
C THR A 55 16.90 1.88 11.86
N VAL A 56 15.94 2.00 10.94
CA VAL A 56 15.68 3.25 10.19
C VAL A 56 15.09 4.34 11.09
N ASN A 57 14.45 3.94 12.19
CA ASN A 57 13.90 4.85 13.19
C ASN A 57 14.90 5.24 14.29
N LEU A 58 16.13 4.71 14.27
CA LEU A 58 17.16 5.10 15.24
C LEU A 58 17.69 6.52 14.97
N PRO A 59 18.13 7.27 16.00
CA PRO A 59 18.58 8.66 15.86
C PRO A 59 19.68 8.90 14.82
N ILE A 60 20.52 7.89 14.58
CA ILE A 60 21.60 7.97 13.58
C ILE A 60 21.02 7.98 12.16
N ALA A 61 20.00 7.15 11.89
CA ALA A 61 19.35 7.06 10.59
C ALA A 61 18.49 8.31 10.30
N LEU A 62 17.94 8.96 11.33
CA LEU A 62 17.16 10.20 11.17
C LEU A 62 17.94 11.32 10.48
N LYS A 63 19.27 11.35 10.63
CA LYS A 63 20.14 12.32 9.92
C LYS A 63 20.10 12.18 8.40
N TYR A 64 19.78 10.98 7.90
CA TYR A 64 19.69 10.67 6.48
C TYR A 64 18.24 10.51 6.01
N LEU A 65 17.26 10.78 6.87
CA LEU A 65 15.86 10.52 6.60
C LEU A 65 15.37 11.21 5.33
N GLY A 66 15.78 12.46 5.08
CA GLY A 66 15.42 13.18 3.86
C GLY A 66 15.90 12.49 2.58
N HIS A 67 17.12 11.92 2.60
CA HIS A 67 17.64 11.16 1.46
C HIS A 67 16.93 9.81 1.30
N ILE A 68 16.66 9.11 2.41
CA ILE A 68 15.93 7.84 2.41
C ILE A 68 14.52 8.03 1.87
N LEU A 69 13.81 9.08 2.32
CA LEU A 69 12.46 9.40 1.88
C LEU A 69 12.44 9.78 0.40
N SER A 70 13.38 10.61 -0.05
CA SER A 70 13.50 10.97 -1.47
C SER A 70 13.77 9.74 -2.34
N ALA A 71 14.71 8.87 -1.94
CA ALA A 71 14.97 7.61 -2.62
C ALA A 71 13.74 6.71 -2.66
N ALA A 72 13.00 6.58 -1.54
CA ALA A 72 11.77 5.81 -1.47
C ALA A 72 10.71 6.35 -2.43
N VAL A 73 10.51 7.67 -2.49
CA VAL A 73 9.57 8.30 -3.43
C VAL A 73 9.95 7.96 -4.87
N PHE A 74 11.23 8.09 -5.24
CA PHE A 74 11.69 7.75 -6.58
C PHE A 74 11.53 6.25 -6.90
N MET A 75 11.86 5.37 -5.97
CA MET A 75 11.74 3.93 -6.17
C MET A 75 10.29 3.49 -6.31
N LEU A 76 9.39 3.98 -5.44
CA LEU A 76 7.96 3.65 -5.48
C LEU A 76 7.33 4.12 -6.79
N ASN A 77 7.42 5.43 -7.09
CA ASN A 77 6.84 5.98 -8.32
C ASN A 77 7.46 5.37 -9.58
N GLY A 78 8.78 5.09 -9.55
CA GLY A 78 9.47 4.41 -10.65
C GLY A 78 8.97 2.98 -10.86
N SER A 79 8.80 2.22 -9.78
CA SER A 79 8.26 0.86 -9.84
C SER A 79 6.80 0.83 -10.29
N ASP A 80 5.97 1.74 -9.79
CA ASP A 80 4.56 1.85 -10.17
C ASP A 80 4.42 2.20 -11.66
N THR A 81 5.22 3.15 -12.14
CA THR A 81 5.26 3.51 -13.56
C THR A 81 5.73 2.34 -14.43
N TYR A 82 6.75 1.61 -13.97
CA TYR A 82 7.25 0.43 -14.67
C TYR A 82 6.20 -0.69 -14.75
N PHE A 83 5.50 -0.98 -13.66
CA PHE A 83 4.44 -1.99 -13.64
C PHE A 83 3.25 -1.56 -14.50
N LEU A 84 2.83 -0.29 -14.43
CA LEU A 84 1.76 0.27 -15.27
C LEU A 84 2.08 0.06 -16.75
N ILE A 85 3.26 0.47 -17.21
CA ILE A 85 3.67 0.34 -18.62
C ILE A 85 3.79 -1.13 -19.03
N THR A 86 4.49 -1.93 -18.22
CA THR A 86 4.72 -3.35 -18.51
C THR A 86 3.40 -4.10 -18.65
N LEU A 87 2.50 -3.95 -17.69
CA LEU A 87 1.23 -4.67 -17.69
C LEU A 87 0.30 -4.18 -18.82
N LEU A 88 0.23 -2.86 -19.09
CA LEU A 88 -0.53 -2.32 -20.23
C LEU A 88 -0.09 -2.92 -21.57
N ILE A 89 1.22 -3.12 -21.76
CA ILE A 89 1.79 -3.70 -22.98
C ILE A 89 1.56 -5.21 -23.02
N ARG A 90 1.76 -5.91 -21.91
CA ARG A 90 1.83 -7.38 -21.88
C ARG A 90 0.49 -8.07 -21.66
N ALA A 91 -0.47 -7.43 -20.98
CA ALA A 91 -1.79 -8.00 -20.76
C ALA A 91 -2.58 -8.04 -22.07
N THR A 92 -2.75 -9.26 -22.59
CA THR A 92 -3.58 -9.57 -23.76
C THR A 92 -4.30 -10.91 -23.53
N PRO A 93 -5.64 -10.98 -23.64
CA PRO A 93 -6.57 -9.87 -23.87
C PRO A 93 -6.68 -8.93 -22.66
N LYS A 94 -7.16 -7.71 -22.89
CA LYS A 94 -7.55 -6.77 -21.81
C LYS A 94 -8.97 -7.08 -21.36
N GLN A 95 -9.29 -6.84 -20.09
CA GLN A 95 -10.65 -7.04 -19.61
C GLN A 95 -11.62 -6.04 -20.24
N SER A 96 -12.87 -6.49 -20.43
CA SER A 96 -13.92 -5.60 -20.90
C SER A 96 -14.35 -4.65 -19.78
N ALA A 97 -14.82 -3.44 -20.15
CA ALA A 97 -15.30 -2.47 -19.18
C ALA A 97 -16.49 -2.99 -18.35
N GLN A 98 -17.29 -3.92 -18.89
CA GLN A 98 -18.39 -4.54 -18.17
C GLN A 98 -17.86 -5.45 -17.05
N VAL A 99 -16.90 -6.33 -17.34
CA VAL A 99 -16.29 -7.19 -16.32
C VAL A 99 -15.56 -6.35 -15.28
N ALA A 100 -14.83 -5.33 -15.72
CA ALA A 100 -14.01 -4.47 -14.86
C ALA A 100 -14.81 -3.57 -13.89
N PHE A 101 -15.95 -3.00 -14.33
CA PHE A 101 -16.67 -1.98 -13.56
C PHE A 101 -18.08 -2.35 -13.12
N ILE A 102 -18.66 -3.42 -13.69
CA ILE A 102 -20.07 -3.78 -13.46
C ILE A 102 -20.19 -5.15 -12.80
N GLU A 103 -19.40 -6.12 -13.24
CA GLU A 103 -19.47 -7.48 -12.71
C GLU A 103 -18.87 -7.57 -11.31
N PHE A 104 -19.62 -8.14 -10.37
CA PHE A 104 -19.17 -8.39 -9.01
C PHE A 104 -19.22 -9.89 -8.74
N VAL A 105 -18.06 -10.49 -8.50
CA VAL A 105 -17.92 -11.93 -8.25
C VAL A 105 -17.61 -12.14 -6.77
N ASN A 106 -18.49 -12.85 -6.08
CA ASN A 106 -18.33 -13.20 -4.68
C ASN A 106 -17.88 -14.66 -4.52
N GLU A 107 -16.57 -14.86 -4.34
CA GLU A 107 -15.98 -16.18 -4.08
C GLU A 107 -15.63 -16.39 -2.59
N THR A 108 -16.12 -15.52 -1.70
CA THR A 108 -15.74 -15.53 -0.29
C THR A 108 -16.48 -16.55 0.56
N GLY A 109 -17.57 -17.12 0.03
CA GLY A 109 -18.49 -18.02 0.74
C GLY A 109 -19.51 -17.29 1.63
N TRP A 110 -19.51 -15.95 1.67
CA TRP A 110 -20.52 -15.17 2.39
C TRP A 110 -21.79 -15.01 1.54
N ALA A 111 -22.96 -15.13 2.17
CA ALA A 111 -24.24 -15.12 1.47
C ALA A 111 -24.66 -13.73 0.92
N SER A 112 -24.04 -12.65 1.38
CA SER A 112 -24.43 -11.28 1.00
C SER A 112 -23.33 -10.60 0.18
N ASP A 113 -23.61 -10.40 -1.10
CA ASP A 113 -22.71 -9.68 -2.01
C ASP A 113 -22.49 -8.23 -1.57
N GLY A 114 -23.52 -7.57 -1.05
CA GLY A 114 -23.41 -6.21 -0.53
C GLY A 114 -22.46 -6.12 0.67
N TRP A 115 -22.48 -7.09 1.57
CA TRP A 115 -21.53 -7.13 2.68
C TRP A 115 -20.09 -7.35 2.19
N VAL A 116 -19.90 -8.29 1.27
CA VAL A 116 -18.57 -8.58 0.67
C VAL A 116 -18.04 -7.34 -0.06
N PHE A 117 -18.91 -6.60 -0.75
CA PHE A 117 -18.55 -5.33 -1.38
C PHE A 117 -18.00 -4.33 -0.37
N PHE A 118 -18.70 -4.07 0.74
CA PHE A 118 -18.22 -3.12 1.77
C PHE A 118 -16.94 -3.58 2.47
N VAL A 119 -16.79 -4.88 2.72
CA VAL A 119 -15.54 -5.44 3.27
C VAL A 119 -14.39 -5.28 2.27
N GLY A 120 -14.66 -5.47 0.98
CA GLY A 120 -13.69 -5.25 -0.10
C GLY A 120 -13.22 -3.79 -0.23
N LEU A 121 -13.99 -2.83 0.28
CA LEU A 121 -13.60 -1.42 0.31
C LEU A 121 -12.65 -1.06 1.48
N LEU A 122 -12.44 -1.94 2.46
CA LEU A 122 -11.59 -1.66 3.63
C LEU A 122 -10.14 -1.31 3.27
N PRO A 123 -9.46 -2.00 2.33
CA PRO A 123 -8.11 -1.62 1.91
C PRO A 123 -8.07 -0.21 1.31
N ALA A 124 -9.08 0.17 0.52
CA ALA A 124 -9.18 1.51 -0.05
C ALA A 124 -9.36 2.58 1.04
N ALA A 125 -10.20 2.31 2.05
CA ALA A 125 -10.37 3.18 3.20
C ALA A 125 -9.07 3.37 4.01
N ALA A 126 -8.25 2.32 4.13
CA ALA A 126 -6.97 2.40 4.82
C ALA A 126 -5.99 3.39 4.14
N VAL A 127 -6.00 3.46 2.80
CA VAL A 127 -5.16 4.41 2.04
C VAL A 127 -5.57 5.86 2.30
N LEU A 128 -6.86 6.14 2.47
CA LEU A 128 -7.35 7.48 2.80
C LEU A 128 -6.87 7.96 4.18
N GLY A 129 -6.57 7.03 5.10
CA GLY A 129 -6.00 7.35 6.41
C GLY A 129 -4.60 7.95 6.34
N VAL A 130 -3.85 7.70 5.27
CA VAL A 130 -2.47 8.18 5.09
C VAL A 130 -2.39 9.70 4.87
N PHE A 131 -3.51 10.32 4.48
CA PHE A 131 -3.63 11.77 4.32
C PHE A 131 -3.49 12.55 5.63
N ASP A 132 -3.70 11.89 6.78
CA ASP A 132 -3.47 12.47 8.11
C ASP A 132 -2.02 12.95 8.29
N SER A 133 -1.04 12.25 7.71
CA SER A 133 0.39 12.59 7.78
C SER A 133 0.70 14.01 7.32
N ALA A 134 0.02 14.50 6.27
CA ALA A 134 0.23 15.85 5.75
C ALA A 134 -0.21 16.94 6.74
N THR A 135 -1.14 16.61 7.64
CA THR A 135 -1.65 17.55 8.65
C THR A 135 -0.72 17.66 9.86
N HIS A 136 0.12 16.65 10.13
CA HIS A 136 1.15 16.71 11.19
C HIS A 136 2.40 17.50 10.76
N LEU A 137 2.60 17.67 9.46
CA LEU A 137 3.75 18.37 8.86
C LEU A 137 3.42 19.83 8.51
N THR A 138 2.31 20.38 9.00
CA THR A 138 1.92 21.76 8.68
C THR A 138 2.94 22.79 9.13
N ASP A 139 3.69 22.52 10.21
CA ASP A 139 4.68 23.45 10.74
C ASP A 139 5.94 23.57 9.85
N GLU A 140 6.15 22.63 8.93
CA GLU A 140 7.26 22.63 7.97
C GLU A 140 6.90 23.31 6.64
N LEU A 141 5.63 23.67 6.45
CA LEU A 141 5.10 24.23 5.21
C LEU A 141 5.05 25.77 5.26
N GLU A 142 5.56 26.43 4.23
CA GLU A 142 5.51 27.90 4.11
C GLU A 142 4.06 28.43 4.03
N ASN A 143 3.14 27.68 3.41
CA ASN A 143 1.73 28.05 3.34
C ASN A 143 0.80 26.82 3.48
N PRO A 144 0.59 26.34 4.72
CA PRO A 144 -0.15 25.11 4.97
C PRO A 144 -1.60 25.17 4.48
N SER A 145 -2.23 26.35 4.61
CA SER A 145 -3.63 26.58 4.22
C SER A 145 -3.91 26.31 2.74
N ARG A 146 -2.89 26.45 1.88
CA ARG A 146 -2.98 26.19 0.44
C ARG A 146 -2.28 24.89 0.04
N GLN A 147 -1.12 24.60 0.63
CA GLN A 147 -0.31 23.45 0.24
C GLN A 147 -0.94 22.12 0.67
N VAL A 148 -1.51 22.03 1.88
CA VAL A 148 -2.13 20.78 2.35
C VAL A 148 -3.29 20.35 1.44
N PRO A 149 -4.31 21.20 1.15
CA PRO A 149 -5.39 20.79 0.24
C PRO A 149 -4.90 20.41 -1.16
N LEU A 150 -3.90 21.12 -1.69
CA LEU A 150 -3.33 20.82 -3.01
C LEU A 150 -2.63 19.46 -3.06
N VAL A 151 -1.85 19.12 -2.03
CA VAL A 151 -1.17 17.82 -1.93
C VAL A 151 -2.22 16.71 -1.81
N LEU A 152 -3.22 16.87 -0.95
CA LEU A 152 -4.29 15.88 -0.77
C LEU A 152 -5.05 15.59 -2.07
N LEU A 153 -5.56 16.64 -2.72
CA LEU A 153 -6.31 16.50 -3.98
C LEU A 153 -5.42 16.06 -5.13
N GLY A 154 -4.18 16.54 -5.19
CA GLY A 154 -3.21 16.16 -6.21
C GLY A 154 -2.83 14.69 -6.13
N SER A 155 -2.51 14.18 -4.94
CA SER A 155 -2.23 12.76 -4.70
C SER A 155 -3.43 11.89 -5.03
N LEU A 156 -4.64 12.27 -4.58
CA LEU A 156 -5.87 11.54 -4.93
C LEU A 156 -6.10 11.49 -6.45
N GLY A 157 -5.93 12.62 -7.13
CA GLY A 157 -6.07 12.69 -8.59
C GLY A 157 -5.08 11.78 -9.30
N LEU A 158 -3.81 11.81 -8.91
CA LEU A 158 -2.78 10.94 -9.48
C LEU A 158 -3.11 9.45 -9.25
N SER A 159 -3.49 9.06 -8.03
CA SER A 159 -3.90 7.69 -7.72
C SER A 159 -5.07 7.21 -8.58
N ILE A 160 -6.08 8.05 -8.82
CA ILE A 160 -7.21 7.72 -9.70
C ILE A 160 -6.74 7.53 -11.15
N THR A 161 -5.87 8.42 -11.65
CA THR A 161 -5.37 8.35 -13.03
C THR A 161 -4.53 7.10 -13.30
N VAL A 162 -3.80 6.60 -12.31
CA VAL A 162 -3.03 5.35 -12.41
C VAL A 162 -3.91 4.13 -12.17
N GLY A 163 -4.85 4.21 -11.22
CA GLY A 163 -5.73 3.12 -10.83
C GLY A 163 -6.70 2.69 -11.93
N ILE A 164 -7.37 3.64 -12.60
CA ILE A 164 -8.39 3.30 -13.62
C ILE A 164 -7.82 2.43 -14.77
N PRO A 165 -6.68 2.78 -15.40
CA PRO A 165 -6.07 1.93 -16.43
C PRO A 165 -5.67 0.55 -15.91
N MET A 166 -5.19 0.46 -14.66
CA MET A 166 -4.76 -0.81 -14.06
C MET A 166 -5.91 -1.81 -13.90
N VAL A 167 -7.15 -1.34 -13.66
CA VAL A 167 -8.33 -2.21 -13.54
C VAL A 167 -8.63 -2.94 -14.87
N LEU A 168 -8.30 -2.35 -16.02
CA LEU A 168 -8.54 -2.97 -17.34
C LEU A 168 -7.49 -4.02 -17.75
N VAL A 169 -6.38 -4.05 -17.01
CA VAL A 169 -5.18 -4.80 -17.32
C VAL A 169 -5.06 -6.06 -16.44
N TYR A 170 -5.70 -6.04 -15.27
CA TYR A 170 -5.96 -7.19 -14.43
C TYR A 170 -6.97 -8.12 -15.11
#